data_AF-A0A9N9EGX3-F1
#
_entry.id   AF-A0A9N9EGX3-F1
#
_cell.length_a   1.000
_cell.length_b   1.000
_cell.length_c   1.000
_cell.angle_alpha   90.00
_cell.angle_beta   90.00
_cell.angle_gamma   90.00
#
_symmetry.space_group_name_H-M   'P 1'
#
loop_
_entity.id
_entity.type
_entity.pdbx_description
1 polymer ?
#
loop_
_entity_poly.entity_id
_entity_poly.type
_entity_poly.pdbx_seq_one_letter_code
_entity_poly.pdbx_strand_id
1 'polypeptide(L)'
;EVQKISDWVKSAALSIDYKLECITTGSFGRGSPVCEDIDIMITRNDSDGKNHLGVLTKLIEILSNQGFLTHELTRHDGDSLFAKFMGICKLPEEIHRRLDLFTISYNEIGASLLSYTSNDIFNRNMRLMARKRKMCLNQHGLYMNVSHG
;
A
#
# COMPACT_ATOMS: atom_id res chain seq x y z
N GLU A 1 0.82 18.42 2.78
CA GLU A 1 1.18 17.89 1.45
C GLU A 1 0.79 16.42 1.30
N VAL A 2 1.36 15.50 2.10
CA VAL A 2 1.04 14.06 2.05
C VAL A 2 -0.47 13.80 2.06
N GLN A 3 -1.22 14.42 2.99
CA GLN A 3 -2.68 14.29 3.03
C GLN A 3 -3.37 14.65 1.70
N LYS A 4 -2.93 15.73 1.02
CA LYS A 4 -3.51 16.15 -0.26
C LYS A 4 -3.23 15.12 -1.37
N ILE A 5 -2.03 14.54 -1.38
CA ILE A 5 -1.65 13.44 -2.30
C ILE A 5 -2.51 12.20 -2.00
N SER A 6 -2.66 11.84 -0.73
CA SER A 6 -3.49 10.72 -0.30
C SER A 6 -4.96 10.91 -0.69
N ASP A 7 -5.50 12.11 -0.51
CA ASP A 7 -6.89 12.43 -0.87
C ASP A 7 -7.11 12.40 -2.39
N TRP A 8 -6.11 12.82 -3.17
CA TRP A 8 -6.14 12.73 -4.63
C TRP A 8 -6.21 11.27 -5.09
N VAL A 9 -5.29 10.43 -4.58
CA VAL A 9 -5.25 8.99 -4.89
C VAL A 9 -6.54 8.31 -4.45
N LYS A 10 -7.04 8.62 -3.24
CA LYS A 10 -8.30 8.08 -2.72
C LYS A 10 -9.48 8.46 -3.62
N SER A 11 -9.56 9.71 -4.07
CA SER A 11 -10.63 10.17 -4.97
C SER A 11 -10.60 9.43 -6.31
N ALA A 12 -9.40 9.23 -6.88
CA ALA A 12 -9.23 8.44 -8.09
C ALA A 12 -9.63 6.97 -7.88
N ALA A 13 -9.20 6.35 -6.78
CA ALA A 13 -9.54 4.96 -6.45
C ALA A 13 -11.06 4.77 -6.26
N LEU A 14 -11.72 5.66 -5.52
CA LEU A 14 -13.17 5.59 -5.31
C LEU A 14 -13.99 5.78 -6.59
N SER A 15 -13.41 6.39 -7.64
CA SER A 15 -14.05 6.46 -8.95
C SER A 15 -14.02 5.13 -9.72
N ILE A 16 -13.11 4.22 -9.36
CA ILE A 16 -13.04 2.85 -9.89
C ILE A 16 -14.03 1.94 -9.16
N ASP A 17 -14.02 1.96 -7.83
CA ASP A 17 -14.95 1.22 -6.98
C ASP A 17 -15.09 1.95 -5.63
N TYR A 18 -16.32 2.33 -5.28
CA TYR A 18 -16.64 3.07 -4.06
C TYR A 18 -16.38 2.29 -2.76
N LYS A 19 -16.17 0.97 -2.84
CA LYS A 19 -15.81 0.12 -1.69
C LYS A 19 -14.29 -0.01 -1.48
N LEU A 20 -13.48 0.64 -2.31
CA LEU A 20 -12.04 0.67 -2.09
C LEU A 20 -11.69 1.49 -0.84
N GLU A 21 -10.74 0.97 -0.07
CA GLU A 21 -10.15 1.65 1.06
C GLU A 21 -8.69 1.98 0.71
N CYS A 22 -8.33 3.26 0.83
CA CYS A 22 -6.96 3.74 0.67
C CYS A 22 -6.43 4.19 2.04
N ILE A 23 -5.34 3.58 2.49
CA ILE A 23 -4.73 3.85 3.79
C ILE A 23 -3.30 4.31 3.56
N THR A 24 -2.96 5.52 3.99
CA THR A 24 -1.59 6.03 3.94
C THR A 24 -0.79 5.43 5.09
N THR A 25 0.23 4.65 4.76
CA THR A 25 1.06 3.91 5.71
C THR A 25 2.42 4.63 5.93
N GLY A 26 3.48 3.88 6.20
CA GLY A 26 4.84 4.41 6.28
C GLY A 26 5.04 5.40 7.42
N SER A 27 5.95 6.34 7.19
CA SER A 27 6.28 7.41 8.15
C SER A 27 5.09 8.30 8.49
N PHE A 28 4.21 8.57 7.51
CA PHE A 28 2.98 9.33 7.71
C PHE A 28 2.02 8.62 8.67
N GLY A 29 1.79 7.32 8.48
CA GLY A 29 0.93 6.52 9.35
C GLY A 29 1.41 6.44 10.82
N ARG A 30 2.68 6.73 11.09
CA ARG A 30 3.24 6.85 12.45
C ARG A 30 3.14 8.26 13.05
N GLY A 31 2.65 9.25 12.29
CA GLY A 31 2.65 10.65 12.70
C GLY A 31 4.02 11.33 12.61
N SER A 32 4.91 10.85 11.74
CA SER A 32 6.20 11.51 11.51
C SER A 32 6.01 12.93 10.95
N PRO A 33 6.71 13.95 11.48
CA PRO A 33 6.63 15.31 10.94
C PRO A 33 7.25 15.45 9.55
N VAL A 34 8.14 14.51 9.19
CA VAL A 34 8.81 14.44 7.89
C VAL A 34 8.53 13.09 7.26
N CYS A 35 8.04 13.11 6.02
CA CYS A 35 7.81 11.92 5.20
C CYS A 35 8.65 12.07 3.94
N GLU A 36 9.54 11.13 3.65
CA GLU A 36 10.39 11.17 2.45
C GLU A 36 9.58 10.71 1.24
N ASP A 37 8.91 9.57 1.39
CA ASP A 37 8.00 8.95 0.46
C ASP A 37 6.58 8.85 1.02
N ILE A 38 5.65 8.50 0.12
CA ILE A 38 4.24 8.36 0.43
C ILE A 38 3.84 6.94 0.04
N ASP A 39 3.53 6.13 1.05
CA ASP A 39 3.05 4.77 0.87
C ASP A 39 1.53 4.73 1.01
N ILE A 40 0.82 4.26 -0.02
CA ILE A 40 -0.63 4.10 0.03
C ILE A 40 -1.00 2.65 -0.24
N MET A 41 -1.54 2.02 0.80
CA MET A 41 -2.13 0.70 0.77
C MET A 41 -3.56 0.79 0.25
N ILE A 42 -3.94 -0.11 -0.66
CA ILE A 42 -5.26 -0.19 -1.26
C ILE A 42 -5.84 -1.57 -0.99
N THR A 43 -7.08 -1.61 -0.51
CA THR A 43 -7.80 -2.87 -0.30
C THR A 43 -9.29 -2.71 -0.57
N ARG A 44 -10.01 -3.81 -0.62
CA ARG A 44 -11.46 -3.83 -0.87
C ARG A 44 -12.10 -4.96 -0.09
N ASN A 45 -13.05 -4.64 0.77
CA ASN A 45 -13.86 -5.64 1.45
C ASN A 45 -14.58 -6.55 0.43
N ASP A 46 -14.33 -7.85 0.51
CA ASP A 46 -14.78 -8.87 -0.45
C ASP A 46 -16.09 -9.58 -0.03
N SER A 47 -16.79 -9.07 0.98
CA SER A 47 -18.07 -9.62 1.46
C SER A 47 -19.19 -9.67 0.41
N ASP A 48 -19.07 -8.91 -0.69
CA ASP A 48 -19.99 -8.95 -1.82
C ASP A 48 -19.53 -9.88 -2.97
N GLY A 49 -18.49 -10.69 -2.73
CA GLY A 49 -17.94 -11.64 -3.69
C GLY A 49 -17.04 -11.01 -4.76
N LYS A 50 -16.77 -9.70 -4.71
CA LYS A 50 -15.84 -9.02 -5.62
C LYS A 50 -14.53 -8.71 -4.91
N ASN A 51 -13.45 -8.62 -5.68
CA ASN A 51 -12.12 -8.25 -5.18
C ASN A 51 -11.58 -7.03 -5.93
N HIS A 52 -10.34 -6.63 -5.62
CA HIS A 52 -9.64 -5.50 -6.21
C HIS A 52 -8.65 -5.88 -7.33
N LEU A 53 -8.82 -7.05 -7.97
CA LEU A 53 -7.94 -7.46 -9.06
C LEU A 53 -7.98 -6.42 -10.21
N GLY A 54 -6.80 -5.99 -10.66
CA GLY A 54 -6.62 -4.99 -11.71
C GLY A 54 -6.97 -3.54 -11.33
N VAL A 55 -7.32 -3.29 -10.06
CA VAL A 55 -7.55 -1.91 -9.58
C VAL A 55 -6.29 -1.07 -9.68
N LEU A 56 -5.11 -1.63 -9.38
CA LEU A 56 -3.87 -0.86 -9.40
C LEU A 56 -3.53 -0.36 -10.80
N THR A 57 -3.65 -1.20 -11.82
CA THR A 57 -3.46 -0.86 -13.24
C THR A 57 -4.35 0.31 -13.64
N LYS A 58 -5.67 0.22 -13.37
CA LYS A 58 -6.63 1.29 -13.68
C LYS A 58 -6.34 2.58 -12.92
N LEU A 59 -5.92 2.47 -11.67
CA LEU A 59 -5.58 3.62 -10.85
C LEU A 59 -4.35 4.36 -11.40
N ILE A 60 -3.32 3.63 -11.80
CA ILE A 60 -2.13 4.20 -12.44
C ILE A 60 -2.53 4.94 -13.73
N GLU A 61 -3.34 4.31 -14.59
CA GLU A 61 -3.83 4.94 -15.83
C GLU A 61 -4.57 6.26 -15.55
N ILE A 62 -5.50 6.28 -14.58
CA ILE A 62 -6.25 7.49 -14.21
C ILE A 62 -5.30 8.58 -13.72
N LEU A 63 -4.39 8.27 -12.80
CA LEU A 63 -3.49 9.25 -12.22
C LEU A 63 -2.46 9.78 -13.24
N SER A 64 -2.01 8.94 -14.17
CA SER A 64 -1.14 9.36 -15.29
C SER A 64 -1.88 10.27 -16.26
N ASN A 65 -3.13 9.94 -16.62
CA ASN A 65 -3.95 10.78 -17.51
C ASN A 65 -4.30 12.14 -16.88
N GLN A 66 -4.35 12.23 -15.56
CA GLN A 66 -4.52 13.49 -14.83
C GLN A 66 -3.23 14.33 -14.77
N GLY A 67 -2.10 13.81 -15.24
CA GLY A 67 -0.78 14.42 -15.08
C GLY A 67 -0.28 14.41 -13.63
N PHE A 68 -0.95 13.65 -12.74
CA PHE A 68 -0.58 13.53 -11.33
C PHE A 68 0.62 12.60 -11.15
N LEU A 69 0.61 11.44 -11.82
CA LEU A 69 1.80 10.59 -11.96
C LEU A 69 2.64 11.12 -13.13
N THR A 70 3.91 11.40 -12.87
CA THR A 70 4.81 11.97 -13.88
C THR A 70 5.88 10.98 -14.34
N HIS A 71 6.27 10.03 -13.49
CA HIS A 71 7.28 9.02 -13.82
C HIS A 71 6.98 7.69 -13.14
N GLU A 72 7.36 6.59 -13.79
CA GLU A 72 7.35 5.24 -13.22
C GLU A 72 8.78 4.80 -12.89
N LEU A 73 9.01 4.29 -11.67
CA LEU A 73 10.31 3.79 -11.23
C LEU A 73 10.43 2.27 -11.39
N THR A 74 9.31 1.56 -11.32
CA THR A 74 9.22 0.11 -11.50
C THR A 74 8.15 -0.22 -12.52
N ARG A 75 8.41 -1.20 -13.39
CA ARG A 75 7.36 -1.74 -14.25
C ARG A 75 6.29 -2.41 -13.40
N HIS A 76 5.03 -2.10 -13.70
CA HIS A 76 3.88 -2.75 -13.09
C HIS A 76 3.71 -4.16 -13.67
N ASP A 77 3.90 -5.20 -12.85
CA ASP A 77 3.88 -6.62 -13.25
C ASP A 77 2.44 -7.19 -13.36
N GLY A 78 1.57 -6.49 -14.09
CA GLY A 78 0.21 -6.93 -14.41
C GLY A 78 -0.74 -7.01 -13.21
N ASP A 79 -1.94 -7.55 -13.45
CA ASP A 79 -3.01 -7.57 -12.45
C ASP A 79 -2.74 -8.62 -11.36
N SER A 80 -2.66 -8.17 -10.11
CA SER A 80 -2.50 -9.03 -8.93
C SER A 80 -3.29 -8.47 -7.74
N LEU A 81 -3.70 -9.35 -6.83
CA LEU A 81 -4.25 -8.95 -5.52
C LEU A 81 -3.17 -8.37 -4.59
N PHE A 82 -1.90 -8.56 -4.93
CA PHE A 82 -0.70 -8.07 -4.25
C PHE A 82 0.20 -7.29 -5.21
N ALA A 83 -0.41 -6.40 -6.00
CA ALA A 83 0.31 -5.59 -6.96
C ALA A 83 1.01 -4.42 -6.24
N LYS A 84 2.17 -4.00 -6.76
CA LYS A 84 2.92 -2.84 -6.27
C LYS A 84 3.33 -1.96 -7.43
N PHE A 85 3.31 -0.65 -7.19
CA PHE A 85 3.79 0.39 -8.08
C PHE A 85 4.68 1.34 -7.30
N MET A 86 5.78 1.76 -7.92
CA MET A 86 6.67 2.79 -7.39
C MET A 86 6.87 3.83 -8.47
N GLY A 87 6.60 5.09 -8.14
CA GLY A 87 6.60 6.18 -9.10
C GLY A 87 6.89 7.53 -8.48
N ILE A 88 6.78 8.55 -9.32
CA ILE A 88 6.89 9.95 -8.93
C ILE A 88 5.55 10.62 -9.26
N CYS A 89 5.01 11.33 -8.27
CA CYS A 89 3.81 12.15 -8.42
C CYS A 89 4.12 13.63 -8.18
N LYS A 90 3.20 14.49 -8.59
CA LYS A 90 3.27 15.93 -8.34
C LYS A 90 1.86 16.52 -8.27
N LEU A 91 1.61 17.34 -7.24
CA LEU A 91 0.44 18.21 -7.20
C LEU A 91 0.67 19.43 -8.13
N PRO A 92 -0.40 20.08 -8.64
CA PRO A 92 -0.26 21.27 -9.48
C PRO A 92 0.65 22.31 -8.84
N GLU A 93 1.66 22.78 -9.59
CA GLU A 93 2.64 23.79 -9.17
C GLU A 93 3.55 23.41 -7.96
N GLU A 94 3.45 22.18 -7.45
CA GLU A 94 4.26 21.72 -6.31
C GLU A 94 5.53 20.97 -6.75
N ILE A 95 6.33 20.50 -5.79
CA ILE A 95 7.49 19.66 -6.05
C ILE A 95 7.10 18.21 -6.36
N HIS A 96 8.00 17.48 -7.01
CA HIS A 96 7.86 16.05 -7.23
C HIS A 96 8.05 15.26 -5.94
N ARG A 97 7.27 14.19 -5.76
CA ARG A 97 7.28 13.32 -4.60
C ARG A 97 7.27 11.86 -5.00
N ARG A 98 8.01 11.02 -4.27
CA ARG A 98 7.92 9.57 -4.42
C ARG A 98 6.57 9.08 -3.92
N LEU A 99 5.93 8.23 -4.71
CA LEU A 99 4.66 7.59 -4.39
C LEU A 99 4.78 6.08 -4.63
N ASP A 100 4.55 5.33 -3.57
CA ASP A 100 4.45 3.88 -3.58
C ASP A 100 2.98 3.51 -3.38
N LEU A 101 2.40 2.81 -4.35
CA LEU A 101 1.03 2.28 -4.28
C LEU A 101 1.12 0.75 -4.21
N PHE A 102 0.30 0.13 -3.37
CA PHE A 102 0.24 -1.33 -3.33
C PHE A 102 -1.12 -1.84 -2.91
N THR A 103 -1.50 -3.01 -3.42
CA THR A 103 -2.76 -3.66 -3.11
C THR A 103 -2.56 -4.83 -2.15
N ILE A 104 -3.57 -5.07 -1.31
CA ILE A 104 -3.62 -6.22 -0.40
C ILE A 104 -5.03 -6.82 -0.33
N SER A 105 -5.11 -8.12 -0.08
CA SER A 105 -6.37 -8.78 0.29
C SER A 105 -6.92 -8.24 1.61
N TYR A 106 -8.23 -8.03 1.69
CA TYR A 106 -8.89 -7.44 2.85
C TYR A 106 -8.61 -8.21 4.15
N ASN A 107 -8.57 -9.54 4.07
CA ASN A 107 -8.29 -10.41 5.21
C ASN A 107 -6.85 -10.31 5.74
N GLU A 108 -5.95 -9.63 5.02
CA GLU A 108 -4.55 -9.46 5.41
C GLU A 108 -4.24 -8.07 6.00
N ILE A 109 -5.26 -7.21 6.09
CA ILE A 109 -5.11 -5.81 6.51
C ILE A 109 -4.36 -5.66 7.83
N GLY A 110 -4.59 -6.55 8.80
CA GLY A 110 -3.92 -6.48 10.10
C GLY A 110 -2.41 -6.68 10.01
N ALA A 111 -1.95 -7.71 9.30
CA ALA A 111 -0.53 -8.01 9.14
C ALA A 111 0.17 -7.01 8.20
N SER A 112 -0.55 -6.53 7.19
CA SER A 112 -0.07 -5.50 6.27
C SER A 112 0.10 -4.16 6.96
N LEU A 113 -0.90 -3.68 7.73
CA LEU A 113 -0.76 -2.45 8.52
C LEU A 113 0.43 -2.52 9.47
N LEU A 114 0.62 -3.66 10.14
CA LEU A 114 1.78 -3.86 11.00
C LEU A 114 3.09 -3.71 10.21
N SER A 115 3.17 -4.33 9.03
CA SER A 115 4.38 -4.36 8.22
C SER A 115 4.70 -3.02 7.54
N TYR A 116 3.69 -2.33 7.01
CA TYR A 116 3.88 -1.14 6.18
C TYR A 116 3.80 0.18 6.96
N THR A 117 3.16 0.21 8.13
CA THR A 117 3.15 1.42 8.98
C THR A 117 4.35 1.46 9.93
N SER A 118 4.84 0.31 10.39
CA SER A 118 5.96 0.26 11.34
C SER A 118 7.30 0.63 10.70
N ASN A 119 8.34 0.77 11.53
CA ASN A 119 9.72 0.85 11.05
C ASN A 119 10.37 -0.55 10.92
N ASP A 120 11.50 -0.59 10.23
CA ASP A 120 12.29 -1.79 9.95
C ASP A 120 12.74 -2.53 11.23
N ILE A 121 13.19 -1.80 12.26
CA ILE A 121 13.61 -2.35 13.55
C ILE A 121 12.44 -3.03 14.25
N PHE A 122 11.29 -2.36 14.31
CA PHE A 122 10.08 -2.90 14.91
C PHE A 122 9.61 -4.16 14.18
N ASN A 123 9.54 -4.11 12.84
CA ASN A 123 9.17 -5.26 12.02
C ASN A 123 10.12 -6.44 12.24
N ARG A 124 11.43 -6.19 12.30
CA ARG A 124 12.44 -7.22 12.58
C ARG A 124 12.24 -7.84 13.95
N ASN A 125 11.97 -7.03 14.97
CA ASN A 125 11.75 -7.49 16.34
C ASN A 125 10.45 -8.31 16.46
N MET A 126 9.36 -7.87 15.83
CA MET A 126 8.09 -8.60 15.81
C MET A 126 8.23 -9.96 15.12
N ARG A 127 8.92 -10.02 13.98
CA ARG A 127 9.21 -11.28 13.29
C ARG A 127 10.10 -12.21 14.14
N LEU A 128 11.10 -11.66 14.83
CA LEU A 128 11.92 -12.44 15.75
C LEU A 128 11.10 -13.00 16.92
N MET A 129 10.17 -12.21 17.48
CA MET A 129 9.28 -12.67 18.55
C MET A 129 8.34 -13.77 18.07
N ALA A 130 7.76 -13.65 16.87
CA ALA A 130 6.93 -14.70 16.27
C ALA A 130 7.72 -16.02 16.14
N ARG A 131 8.96 -15.96 15.65
CA ARG A 131 9.83 -17.15 15.54
C ARG A 131 10.10 -17.81 16.89
N LYS A 132 10.37 -17.02 17.94
CA LYS A 132 10.54 -17.54 19.31
C LYS A 132 9.28 -18.27 19.83
N ARG A 133 8.11 -17.97 19.27
CA ARG A 133 6.83 -18.60 19.58
C ARG A 133 6.43 -19.70 18.59
N LYS A 134 7.35 -20.18 17.73
CA LYS A 134 7.08 -21.16 16.66
C LYS A 134 6.02 -20.68 15.65
N MET A 135 5.99 -19.38 15.38
CA MET A 135 5.11 -18.74 14.42
C MET A 135 5.91 -18.05 13.33
N CYS A 136 5.28 -17.78 12.18
CA CYS A 136 5.83 -16.97 11.11
C CYS A 136 4.95 -15.72 10.92
N LEU A 137 5.54 -14.53 11.04
CA LEU A 137 4.89 -13.26 10.76
C LEU A 137 5.46 -12.68 9.46
N ASN A 138 4.61 -12.36 8.50
CA ASN A 138 4.95 -11.63 7.29
C ASN A 138 3.86 -10.59 6.99
N GLN A 139 3.96 -9.88 5.86
CA GLN A 139 2.98 -8.87 5.46
C GLN A 139 1.58 -9.43 5.18
N HIS A 140 1.48 -10.72 4.89
CA HIS A 140 0.22 -11.40 4.58
C HIS A 140 -0.49 -11.93 5.84
N GLY A 141 0.24 -12.26 6.90
CA GLY A 141 -0.38 -12.85 8.08
C GLY A 141 0.58 -13.32 9.17
N LEU A 142 -0.03 -13.88 10.21
CA LEU A 142 0.63 -14.58 11.30
C LEU A 142 0.20 -16.05 11.27
N TYR A 143 1.17 -16.95 11.09
CA TYR A 143 0.95 -18.36 10.83
C TYR A 143 1.56 -19.23 11.92
N MET A 144 0.89 -20.32 12.30
CA MET A 144 1.43 -21.36 13.18
C MET A 144 1.95 -22.56 12.38
N ASN A 145 2.82 -23.37 12.99
CA ASN A 145 3.29 -24.65 12.45
C ASN A 145 3.99 -24.56 11.09
N VAL A 146 4.64 -23.43 10.80
CA VAL A 146 5.39 -23.27 9.56
C VAL A 146 6.67 -24.11 9.65
N SER A 147 6.79 -25.12 8.79
CA SER A 147 8.01 -25.92 8.63
C SER A 147 9.12 -24.98 8.17
N HIS A 148 10.15 -24.82 8.98
CA HIS A 148 11.35 -24.10 8.56
C HIS A 148 12.21 -25.12 7.82
N GLY A 149 12.37 -24.93 6.51
CA GLY A 149 13.37 -25.67 5.72
C GLY A 149 14.79 -25.30 6.13
#